data_AF-A0A5J6RYT8-F1
#
_entry.id   AF-A0A5J6RYT8-F1
#
_cell.length_a   1.000
_cell.length_b   1.000
_cell.length_c   1.000
_cell.angle_alpha   90.00
_cell.angle_beta   90.00
_cell.angle_gamma   90.00
#
_symmetry.space_group_name_H-M   'P 1'
#
loop_
_entity.id
_entity.type
_entity.pdbx_description
1 polymer ?
#
loop_
_entity_poly.entity_id
_entity_poly.type
_entity_poly.pdbx_seq_one_letter_code
_entity_poly.pdbx_strand_id
1 'polypeptide(L)'
;DLEEYLSGPFTVVIKESCDGMGDVSEKHGSGPAVPEKAVRFSFTIMNISVPNNDGSVRIFEEAKPNSELCCKPLCLMLADESDHETLTAILSPLIAEREAMKSSELMLEIGGILRNFKFSFRGTGYDEKLVREVEGLEASGSIYICTLCDATRLEASQNLVFHSITRSHTENLQRYETWRANPYQESADE
;
A
#
# COMPACT_ATOMS: atom_id res chain seq x y z
N ASP A 1 15.79 28.50 10.13
CA ASP A 1 16.58 28.24 8.92
C ASP A 1 17.38 26.96 9.09
N LEU A 2 17.18 26.01 8.17
CA LEU A 2 17.96 24.77 8.10
C LEU A 2 19.20 25.04 7.24
N GLU A 3 20.34 24.49 7.62
CA GLU A 3 21.58 24.65 6.89
C GLU A 3 21.51 23.90 5.54
N GLU A 4 21.88 24.55 4.44
CA GLU A 4 21.80 23.95 3.10
C GLU A 4 22.68 22.69 2.94
N TYR A 5 23.69 22.54 3.80
CA TYR A 5 24.64 21.43 3.83
C TYR A 5 24.21 20.23 4.69
N LEU A 6 22.96 20.18 5.14
CA LEU A 6 22.43 19.03 5.87
C LEU A 6 22.48 17.74 5.04
N SER A 7 23.10 16.72 5.61
CA SER A 7 23.25 15.39 5.01
C SER A 7 22.18 14.38 5.44
N GLY A 8 21.31 14.72 6.41
CA GLY A 8 20.20 13.88 6.86
C GLY A 8 20.42 13.28 8.27
N PRO A 9 19.68 12.21 8.63
CA PRO A 9 18.83 11.40 7.75
C PRO A 9 17.51 12.08 7.39
N PHE A 10 17.20 12.18 6.10
CA PHE A 10 15.90 12.63 5.62
C PHE A 10 14.90 11.47 5.68
N THR A 11 13.69 11.70 6.16
CA THR A 11 12.59 10.73 6.11
C THR A 11 11.62 11.14 5.01
N VAL A 12 11.43 10.27 4.03
CA VAL A 12 10.53 10.45 2.90
C VAL A 12 9.28 9.62 3.15
N VAL A 13 8.13 10.28 3.28
CA VAL A 13 6.84 9.60 3.40
C VAL A 13 6.25 9.42 2.01
N ILE A 14 6.04 8.17 1.61
CA ILE A 14 5.53 7.79 0.29
C ILE A 14 4.10 7.26 0.46
N LYS A 15 3.14 7.87 -0.24
CA LYS A 15 1.80 7.28 -0.43
C LYS A 15 1.89 6.30 -1.59
N GLU A 16 1.56 5.04 -1.37
CA GLU A 16 1.39 4.04 -2.41
C GLU A 16 -0.08 3.97 -2.82
N SER A 17 -0.33 3.71 -4.09
CA SER A 17 -1.67 3.63 -4.65
C SER A 17 -1.70 2.55 -5.73
N CYS A 18 -2.78 1.77 -5.76
CA CYS A 18 -3.02 0.79 -6.82
C CYS A 18 -4.50 0.79 -7.16
N ASP A 19 -4.79 0.85 -8.44
CA ASP A 19 -6.16 0.88 -8.96
C ASP A 19 -6.30 -0.01 -10.20
N GLY A 20 -7.38 -0.79 -10.23
CA GLY A 20 -7.86 -1.48 -11.41
C GLY A 20 -8.71 -0.58 -12.30
N MET A 21 -8.55 -0.74 -13.61
CA MET A 21 -9.27 -0.02 -14.65
C MET A 21 -9.98 -1.03 -15.56
N GLY A 22 -11.29 -0.85 -15.73
CA GLY A 22 -12.08 -1.56 -16.74
C GLY A 22 -12.05 -0.87 -18.10
N ASP A 23 -12.67 -1.50 -19.10
CA ASP A 23 -12.88 -0.96 -20.44
C ASP A 23 -11.59 -0.50 -21.14
N VAL A 24 -10.48 -1.22 -20.90
CA VAL A 24 -9.18 -0.97 -21.55
C VAL A 24 -9.06 -1.87 -22.78
N SER A 25 -9.57 -1.41 -23.93
CA SER A 25 -9.68 -2.25 -25.13
C SER A 25 -8.37 -2.90 -25.57
N GLU A 26 -8.44 -4.20 -25.85
CA GLU A 26 -7.33 -4.95 -26.43
C GLU A 26 -7.08 -4.47 -27.87
N LYS A 27 -5.81 -4.38 -28.27
CA LYS A 27 -5.44 -4.04 -29.65
C LYS A 27 -5.21 -5.30 -30.47
N HIS A 28 -5.55 -5.26 -31.75
CA HIS A 28 -5.06 -6.25 -32.71
C HIS A 28 -3.52 -6.29 -32.72
N GLY A 29 -2.94 -7.48 -32.86
CA GLY A 29 -1.48 -7.63 -32.90
C GLY A 29 -1.03 -9.08 -32.75
N SER A 30 0.27 -9.27 -32.60
CA SER A 30 0.92 -10.59 -32.45
C SER A 30 1.19 -10.97 -30.99
N GLY A 31 0.72 -10.17 -30.03
CA GLY A 31 0.91 -10.43 -28.60
C GLY A 31 0.06 -11.59 -28.08
N PRO A 32 0.29 -12.01 -26.83
CA PRO A 32 -0.66 -12.91 -26.17
C PRO A 32 -2.02 -12.23 -26.05
N ALA A 33 -3.08 -13.03 -25.93
CA ALA A 33 -4.39 -12.51 -25.55
C ALA A 33 -4.28 -11.91 -24.13
N VAL A 34 -4.77 -10.68 -23.97
CA VAL A 34 -4.75 -9.94 -22.71
C VAL A 34 -6.16 -9.53 -22.30
N PRO A 35 -6.46 -9.41 -20.99
CA PRO A 35 -7.75 -8.90 -20.56
C PRO A 35 -7.94 -7.44 -21.00
N GLU A 36 -9.18 -7.05 -21.26
CA GLU A 36 -9.54 -5.64 -21.53
C GLU A 36 -9.62 -4.79 -20.23
N LYS A 37 -8.62 -5.00 -19.37
CA LYS A 37 -8.47 -4.37 -18.06
C LYS A 37 -7.01 -4.03 -17.84
N ALA A 38 -6.77 -3.05 -16.99
CA ALA A 38 -5.43 -2.70 -16.56
C ALA A 38 -5.37 -2.54 -15.05
N VAL A 39 -4.20 -2.77 -14.48
CA VAL A 39 -3.87 -2.40 -13.10
C VAL A 39 -2.70 -1.43 -13.15
N ARG A 40 -2.79 -0.36 -12.35
CA ARG A 40 -1.74 0.64 -12.23
C ARG A 40 -1.29 0.73 -10.78
N PHE A 41 -0.01 0.47 -10.54
CA PHE A 41 0.65 0.79 -9.28
C PHE A 41 1.40 2.12 -9.41
N SER A 42 1.18 3.03 -8.48
CA SER A 42 1.75 4.38 -8.46
C SER A 42 2.18 4.78 -7.05
N PHE A 43 2.99 5.83 -6.97
CA PHE A 43 3.36 6.42 -5.70
C PHE A 43 3.42 7.95 -5.76
N THR A 44 3.30 8.58 -4.58
CA THR A 44 3.45 10.03 -4.40
C THR A 44 4.35 10.28 -3.21
N ILE A 45 5.35 11.15 -3.38
CA ILE A 45 6.12 11.68 -2.27
C ILE A 45 5.23 12.70 -1.56
N MET A 46 4.78 12.38 -0.35
CA MET A 46 3.82 13.20 0.40
C MET A 46 4.53 14.31 1.16
N ASN A 47 5.61 13.96 1.87
CA ASN A 47 6.44 14.92 2.57
C ASN A 47 7.85 14.37 2.76
N ILE A 48 8.78 15.29 2.97
CA ILE A 48 10.15 14.99 3.37
C ILE A 48 10.43 15.76 4.66
N SER A 49 10.95 15.08 5.66
CA SER A 49 11.32 15.68 6.94
C SER A 49 12.76 15.34 7.33
N VAL A 50 13.33 16.14 8.22
CA VAL A 50 14.66 15.94 8.79
C VAL A 50 14.59 16.12 10.32
N PRO A 51 15.32 15.33 11.12
CA PRO A 51 15.44 15.57 12.55
C PRO A 51 16.04 16.94 12.85
N ASN A 52 15.56 17.59 13.91
CA ASN A 52 16.07 18.82 14.48
C ASN A 52 16.03 18.70 16.01
N ASN A 53 16.72 19.59 16.74
CA ASN A 53 16.85 19.52 18.20
C ASN A 53 15.51 19.40 18.96
N ASP A 54 14.43 19.97 18.41
CA ASP A 54 13.09 19.98 19.01
C ASP A 54 12.09 18.99 18.35
N GLY A 55 12.55 18.08 17.47
CA GLY A 55 11.70 17.09 16.81
C GLY A 55 12.03 16.85 15.35
N SER A 56 11.04 16.83 14.46
CA SER A 56 11.25 16.71 13.01
C SER A 56 10.68 17.93 12.30
N VAL A 57 11.43 18.47 11.33
CA VAL A 57 11.00 19.60 10.50
C VAL A 57 10.68 19.09 9.11
N ARG A 58 9.49 19.42 8.61
CA ARG A 58 9.11 19.15 7.21
C ARG A 58 9.78 20.17 6.29
N ILE A 59 10.57 19.69 5.34
CA ILE A 59 11.26 20.52 4.34
C ILE A 59 10.54 20.51 2.98
N PHE A 60 9.70 19.51 2.76
CA PHE A 60 8.83 19.39 1.60
C PHE A 60 7.50 18.82 2.05
N GLU A 61 6.43 19.34 1.46
CA GLU A 61 5.07 18.81 1.59
C GLU A 61 4.36 19.01 0.27
N GLU A 62 3.76 17.94 -0.25
CA GLU A 62 3.00 17.99 -1.49
C GLU A 62 1.70 18.78 -1.26
N ALA A 63 1.57 19.91 -1.95
CA ALA A 63 0.45 20.83 -1.80
C ALA A 63 -0.86 20.25 -2.36
N LYS A 64 -0.78 19.38 -3.38
CA LYS A 64 -1.95 18.75 -4.00
C LYS A 64 -1.77 17.23 -4.08
N PRO A 65 -1.86 16.50 -2.95
CA PRO A 65 -1.47 15.09 -2.84
C PRO A 65 -2.30 14.11 -3.67
N ASN A 66 -3.42 14.56 -4.24
CA ASN A 66 -4.29 13.77 -5.11
C ASN A 66 -4.32 14.31 -6.55
N SER A 67 -3.39 15.20 -6.93
CA SER A 67 -3.24 15.63 -8.32
C SER A 67 -2.54 14.56 -9.15
N GLU A 68 -2.98 14.42 -10.39
CA GLU A 68 -2.36 13.67 -11.47
C GLU A 68 -0.88 14.03 -11.69
N LEU A 69 -0.45 15.26 -11.34
CA LEU A 69 0.92 15.71 -11.53
C LEU A 69 1.91 15.08 -10.53
N CYS A 70 1.43 14.72 -9.34
CA CYS A 70 2.24 14.17 -8.25
C CYS A 70 2.15 12.64 -8.14
N CYS A 71 1.15 12.02 -8.76
CA CYS A 71 0.98 10.57 -8.81
C CYS A 71 1.93 9.96 -9.87
N LYS A 72 3.09 9.46 -9.44
CA LYS A 72 4.10 8.90 -10.33
C LYS A 72 3.77 7.43 -10.62
N PRO A 73 3.54 7.04 -11.88
CA PRO A 73 3.31 5.65 -12.23
C PRO A 73 4.60 4.84 -12.04
N LEU A 74 4.49 3.66 -11.43
CA LEU A 74 5.61 2.75 -11.19
C LEU A 74 5.46 1.44 -11.97
N CYS A 75 4.25 0.89 -12.03
CA CYS A 75 3.94 -0.33 -12.77
C CYS A 75 2.59 -0.20 -13.48
N LEU A 76 2.57 -0.60 -14.76
CA LEU A 76 1.37 -0.67 -15.59
C LEU A 76 1.29 -2.11 -16.12
N MET A 77 0.16 -2.76 -15.89
CA MET A 77 -0.07 -4.12 -16.38
C MET A 77 -1.46 -4.22 -17.03
N LEU A 78 -1.55 -5.02 -18.10
CA LEU A 78 -2.82 -5.45 -18.67
C LEU A 78 -3.24 -6.73 -17.96
N ALA A 79 -3.89 -6.56 -16.81
CA ALA A 79 -4.33 -7.62 -15.92
C ALA A 79 -5.67 -7.24 -15.28
N ASP A 80 -6.40 -8.24 -14.80
CA ASP A 80 -7.55 -8.02 -13.92
C ASP A 80 -7.06 -7.96 -12.47
N GLU A 81 -7.47 -6.96 -11.71
CA GLU A 81 -7.15 -6.90 -10.27
C GLU A 81 -7.76 -8.06 -9.47
N SER A 82 -8.76 -8.74 -10.05
CA SER A 82 -9.38 -9.93 -9.46
C SER A 82 -8.71 -11.25 -9.85
N ASP A 83 -7.72 -11.23 -10.75
CA ASP A 83 -6.84 -12.37 -11.02
C ASP A 83 -5.65 -12.31 -10.06
N HIS A 84 -5.80 -13.00 -8.92
CA HIS A 84 -4.84 -12.94 -7.82
C HIS A 84 -3.47 -13.49 -8.23
N GLU A 85 -3.44 -14.57 -9.03
CA GLU A 85 -2.21 -15.19 -9.50
C GLU A 85 -1.40 -14.24 -10.38
N THR A 86 -2.04 -13.60 -11.36
CA THR A 86 -1.37 -12.63 -12.23
C THR A 86 -0.94 -11.39 -11.44
N LEU A 87 -1.82 -10.87 -10.59
CA LEU A 87 -1.56 -9.68 -9.78
C LEU A 87 -0.34 -9.88 -8.86
N THR A 88 -0.31 -10.98 -8.12
CA THR A 88 0.79 -11.29 -7.21
C THR A 88 2.09 -11.62 -7.94
N ALA A 89 2.02 -12.31 -9.09
CA ALA A 89 3.21 -12.57 -9.91
C ALA A 89 3.87 -11.27 -10.39
N ILE A 90 3.09 -10.27 -10.78
CA ILE A 90 3.61 -8.99 -11.27
C ILE A 90 4.03 -8.05 -10.14
N LEU A 91 3.26 -7.97 -9.05
CA LEU A 91 3.53 -7.01 -7.97
C LEU A 91 4.53 -7.51 -6.94
N SER A 92 4.70 -8.82 -6.74
CA SER A 92 5.62 -9.35 -5.72
C SER A 92 7.05 -8.82 -5.78
N PRO A 93 7.68 -8.55 -6.94
CA PRO A 93 8.99 -7.91 -6.98
C PRO A 93 8.99 -6.50 -6.37
N LEU A 94 7.97 -5.68 -6.65
CA LEU A 94 7.84 -4.33 -6.08
C LEU A 94 7.63 -4.39 -4.57
N ILE A 95 6.86 -5.37 -4.10
CA ILE A 95 6.66 -5.61 -2.66
C ILE A 95 7.99 -5.99 -2.00
N ALA A 96 8.77 -6.87 -2.62
CA ALA A 96 10.08 -7.27 -2.11
C ALA A 96 11.07 -6.08 -2.04
N GLU A 97 11.12 -5.26 -3.10
CA GLU A 97 11.92 -4.03 -3.13
C GLU A 97 11.49 -3.05 -2.04
N ARG A 98 10.18 -2.83 -1.87
CA ARG A 98 9.61 -1.99 -0.81
C ARG A 98 10.03 -2.48 0.59
N GLU A 99 9.90 -3.77 0.87
CA GLU A 99 10.28 -4.32 2.18
C GLU A 99 11.79 -4.18 2.43
N ALA A 100 12.63 -4.41 1.42
CA ALA A 100 14.07 -4.14 1.53
C ALA A 100 14.33 -2.66 1.83
N MET A 101 13.62 -1.75 1.15
CA MET A 101 13.78 -0.32 1.32
C MET A 101 13.41 0.18 2.73
N LYS A 102 12.38 -0.39 3.37
CA LYS A 102 11.95 -0.04 4.73
C LYS A 102 13.04 -0.19 5.80
N SER A 103 13.98 -1.10 5.59
CA SER A 103 15.08 -1.39 6.52
C SER A 103 16.44 -0.86 6.04
N SER A 104 16.45 -0.05 4.98
CA SER A 104 17.65 0.46 4.34
C SER A 104 17.73 1.99 4.37
N GLU A 105 18.91 2.50 4.00
CA GLU A 105 19.20 3.92 3.84
C GLU A 105 19.73 4.16 2.43
N LEU A 106 19.14 5.10 1.70
CA LEU A 106 19.59 5.51 0.38
C LEU A 106 20.57 6.68 0.51
N MET A 107 21.81 6.47 0.08
CA MET A 107 22.79 7.55 -0.07
C MET A 107 22.70 8.12 -1.49
N LEU A 108 22.38 9.40 -1.61
CA LEU A 108 22.20 10.08 -2.89
C LEU A 108 22.90 11.44 -2.88
N GLU A 109 23.72 11.71 -3.89
CA GLU A 109 24.38 13.01 -4.03
C GLU A 109 23.42 14.03 -4.64
N ILE A 110 23.15 15.12 -3.90
CA ILE A 110 22.29 16.22 -4.33
C ILE A 110 23.02 17.54 -4.08
N GLY A 111 23.28 18.30 -5.14
CA GLY A 111 23.97 19.58 -5.04
C GLY A 111 25.41 19.46 -4.54
N GLY A 112 26.11 18.37 -4.86
CA GLY A 112 27.49 18.11 -4.44
C GLY A 112 27.64 17.58 -3.00
N ILE A 113 26.54 17.28 -2.32
CA ILE A 113 26.52 16.75 -0.95
C ILE A 113 25.87 15.38 -0.98
N LEU A 114 26.56 14.38 -0.41
CA LEU A 114 26.02 13.04 -0.22
C LEU A 114 25.00 13.07 0.94
N ARG A 115 23.72 12.82 0.62
CA ARG A 115 22.60 12.86 1.56
C ARG A 115 22.02 11.47 1.80
N ASN A 116 21.52 11.25 3.01
CA ASN A 116 20.95 9.98 3.45
C ASN A 116 19.42 10.08 3.54
N PHE A 117 18.72 9.12 2.93
CA PHE A 117 17.26 9.04 2.91
C PHE A 117 16.74 7.72 3.46
N LYS A 118 15.71 7.81 4.30
CA LYS A 118 14.87 6.70 4.76
C LYS A 118 13.48 6.83 4.17
N PHE A 119 12.82 5.70 3.95
CA PHE A 119 11.49 5.66 3.34
C PHE A 119 10.45 5.11 4.31
N SER A 120 9.32 5.82 4.42
CA SER A 120 8.11 5.35 5.10
C SER A 120 6.99 5.21 4.07
N PHE A 121 6.70 3.97 3.69
CA PHE A 121 5.64 3.65 2.74
C PHE A 121 4.29 3.58 3.45
N ARG A 122 3.27 4.20 2.84
CA ARG A 122 1.90 4.28 3.33
C ARG A 122 0.96 3.87 2.21
N GLY A 123 0.53 2.62 2.23
CA GLY A 123 -0.45 2.06 1.30
C GLY A 123 -1.86 2.53 1.59
N THR A 124 -2.21 3.75 1.18
CA THR A 124 -3.54 4.36 1.47
C THR A 124 -4.34 4.69 0.23
N GLY A 125 -3.80 4.49 -0.98
CA GLY A 125 -4.50 4.71 -2.24
C GLY A 125 -5.05 3.44 -2.86
N TYR A 126 -5.67 2.58 -2.05
CA TYR A 126 -6.35 1.35 -2.49
C TYR A 126 -7.84 1.49 -2.16
N ASP A 127 -8.72 1.03 -3.05
CA ASP A 127 -10.14 0.92 -2.71
C ASP A 127 -10.39 -0.26 -1.76
N GLU A 128 -11.59 -0.34 -1.16
CA GLU A 128 -11.89 -1.40 -0.19
C GLU A 128 -11.78 -2.80 -0.81
N LYS A 129 -12.19 -2.95 -2.08
CA LYS A 129 -12.15 -4.21 -2.79
C LYS A 129 -10.70 -4.73 -2.87
N LEU A 130 -9.79 -3.88 -3.34
CA LEU A 130 -8.38 -4.24 -3.47
C LEU A 130 -7.71 -4.42 -2.11
N VAL A 131 -8.04 -3.60 -1.10
CA VAL A 131 -7.54 -3.82 0.28
C VAL A 131 -7.91 -5.20 0.77
N ARG A 132 -9.16 -5.62 0.61
CA ARG A 132 -9.61 -6.94 1.04
C ARG A 132 -8.87 -8.06 0.30
N GLU A 133 -8.70 -7.91 -1.01
CA GLU A 133 -7.98 -8.86 -1.85
C GLU A 133 -6.52 -9.04 -1.42
N VAL A 134 -5.79 -7.93 -1.20
CA VAL A 134 -4.34 -7.98 -0.89
C VAL A 134 -4.02 -8.23 0.57
N GLU A 135 -4.94 -7.93 1.49
CA GLU A 135 -4.78 -8.20 2.93
C GLU A 135 -5.40 -9.55 3.35
N GLY A 136 -5.89 -10.35 2.40
CA GLY A 136 -6.43 -11.69 2.66
C GLY A 136 -7.73 -11.68 3.47
N LEU A 137 -8.56 -10.66 3.26
CA LEU A 137 -9.85 -10.51 3.93
C LEU A 137 -10.98 -11.01 3.02
N GLU A 138 -12.07 -11.49 3.62
CA GLU A 138 -13.27 -11.79 2.87
C GLU A 138 -13.77 -10.58 2.06
N ALA A 139 -14.42 -10.84 0.92
CA ALA A 139 -14.99 -9.81 0.06
C ALA A 139 -16.00 -8.91 0.79
N SER A 140 -16.34 -7.75 0.22
CA SER A 140 -17.22 -6.73 0.83
C SER A 140 -18.63 -7.21 1.21
N GLY A 141 -19.06 -8.37 0.68
CA GLY A 141 -20.32 -9.04 1.06
C GLY A 141 -20.27 -9.77 2.41
N SER A 142 -19.10 -9.86 3.04
CA SER A 142 -18.87 -10.57 4.30
C SER A 142 -19.74 -10.07 5.47
N ILE A 143 -19.87 -10.92 6.49
CA ILE A 143 -20.33 -10.52 7.82
C ILE A 143 -19.32 -9.61 8.52
N TYR A 144 -18.02 -9.72 8.23
CA TYR A 144 -16.96 -8.83 8.72
C TYR A 144 -16.82 -7.61 7.81
N ILE A 145 -17.41 -6.50 8.23
CA ILE A 145 -17.65 -5.35 7.35
C ILE A 145 -16.48 -4.38 7.24
N CYS A 146 -15.48 -4.47 8.12
CA CYS A 146 -14.43 -3.48 8.20
C CYS A 146 -13.06 -4.09 7.87
N THR A 147 -12.22 -3.31 7.20
CA THR A 147 -10.80 -3.64 6.96
C THR A 147 -9.90 -3.22 8.12
N LEU A 148 -10.43 -2.45 9.08
CA LEU A 148 -9.68 -1.87 10.20
C LEU A 148 -10.04 -2.49 11.56
N CYS A 149 -11.23 -3.07 11.72
CA CYS A 149 -11.69 -3.68 12.96
C CYS A 149 -12.40 -5.01 12.71
N ASP A 150 -12.67 -5.74 13.78
CA ASP A 150 -13.25 -7.10 13.71
C ASP A 150 -14.77 -7.14 13.90
N ALA A 151 -15.42 -5.98 13.91
CA ALA A 151 -16.86 -5.91 14.09
C ALA A 151 -17.61 -6.61 12.96
N THR A 152 -18.59 -7.42 13.35
CA THR A 152 -19.56 -7.97 12.42
C THR A 152 -20.56 -6.89 11.96
N ARG A 153 -21.27 -7.16 10.87
CA ARG A 153 -22.32 -6.28 10.32
C ARG A 153 -23.40 -5.98 11.36
N LEU A 154 -23.77 -7.00 12.15
CA LEU A 154 -24.78 -6.85 13.20
C LEU A 154 -24.25 -5.95 14.34
N GLU A 155 -23.05 -6.23 14.84
CA GLU A 155 -22.45 -5.43 15.92
C GLU A 155 -22.25 -3.97 15.49
N ALA A 156 -21.75 -3.75 14.29
CA ALA A 156 -21.56 -2.41 13.74
C ALA A 156 -22.90 -1.67 13.57
N SER A 157 -23.98 -2.37 13.20
CA SER A 157 -25.32 -1.75 13.11
C SER A 157 -25.88 -1.29 14.45
N GLN A 158 -25.44 -1.91 15.55
CA GLN A 158 -25.89 -1.59 16.91
C GLN A 158 -25.00 -0.52 17.57
N ASN A 159 -23.68 -0.66 17.42
CA ASN A 159 -22.71 0.21 18.08
C ASN A 159 -22.45 1.50 17.27
N LEU A 160 -22.39 1.39 15.93
CA LEU A 160 -22.18 2.44 14.93
C LEU A 160 -20.87 3.22 15.02
N VAL A 161 -20.44 3.66 16.20
CA VAL A 161 -19.37 4.66 16.38
C VAL A 161 -18.27 4.24 17.34
N PHE A 162 -18.49 3.30 18.27
CA PHE A 162 -17.44 2.88 19.21
C PHE A 162 -16.69 1.65 18.72
N HIS A 163 -15.81 1.88 17.76
CA HIS A 163 -14.87 0.88 17.25
C HIS A 163 -13.43 1.40 17.34
N SER A 164 -12.49 0.53 17.64
CA SER A 164 -11.06 0.81 17.55
C SER A 164 -10.45 0.08 16.36
N ILE A 165 -9.35 0.61 15.83
CA ILE A 165 -8.54 -0.10 14.83
C ILE A 165 -7.86 -1.26 15.55
N THR A 166 -8.16 -2.49 15.13
CA THR A 166 -7.55 -3.72 15.65
C THR A 166 -6.67 -4.37 14.60
N ARG A 167 -7.12 -4.39 13.33
CA ARG A 167 -6.42 -5.08 12.25
C ARG A 167 -5.12 -4.39 11.85
N SER A 168 -4.15 -5.22 11.48
CA SER A 168 -2.89 -4.79 10.87
C SER A 168 -2.36 -5.86 9.92
N HIS A 169 -1.47 -5.48 9.00
CA HIS A 169 -0.85 -6.44 8.08
C HIS A 169 -0.17 -7.62 8.82
N THR A 170 0.58 -7.33 9.88
CA THR A 170 1.23 -8.35 10.71
C THR A 170 0.24 -9.30 11.36
N GLU A 171 -0.88 -8.77 11.86
CA GLU A 171 -1.91 -9.59 12.47
C GLU A 171 -2.66 -10.44 11.43
N ASN A 172 -2.92 -9.91 10.23
CA ASN A 172 -3.54 -10.66 9.14
C ASN A 172 -2.69 -11.87 8.74
N LEU A 173 -1.35 -11.71 8.67
CA LEU A 173 -0.44 -12.83 8.43
C LEU A 173 -0.55 -13.91 9.51
N GLN A 174 -0.63 -13.51 10.78
CA GLN A 174 -0.81 -14.45 11.90
C GLN A 174 -2.16 -15.17 11.82
N ARG A 175 -3.24 -14.45 11.49
CA ARG A 175 -4.58 -15.01 11.34
C ARG A 175 -4.62 -16.03 10.19
N TYR A 176 -3.99 -15.71 9.07
CA TYR A 176 -3.85 -16.65 7.95
C TYR A 176 -3.11 -17.93 8.36
N GLU A 177 -2.01 -17.81 9.11
CA GLU A 177 -1.28 -18.99 9.60
C GLU A 177 -2.11 -19.82 10.59
N THR A 178 -2.89 -19.19 11.46
CA THR A 178 -3.83 -19.89 12.36
C THR A 178 -4.91 -20.62 11.55
N TRP A 179 -5.54 -19.95 10.58
CA TRP A 179 -6.54 -20.55 9.68
C TRP A 179 -5.97 -21.76 8.93
N ARG A 180 -4.79 -21.60 8.33
CA ARG A 180 -4.12 -22.66 7.54
C ARG A 180 -3.71 -23.86 8.39
N ALA A 181 -3.20 -23.62 9.60
CA ALA A 181 -2.69 -24.68 10.47
C ALA A 181 -3.79 -25.37 11.28
N ASN A 182 -4.92 -24.69 11.51
CA ASN A 182 -6.02 -25.11 12.39
C ASN A 182 -5.51 -25.75 13.70
N PRO A 183 -4.75 -25.00 14.54
CA PRO A 183 -4.14 -25.56 15.74
C PRO A 183 -5.16 -25.99 16.80
N TYR A 184 -6.39 -25.49 16.71
CA TYR A 184 -7.48 -25.76 17.65
C TYR A 184 -8.42 -26.88 17.18
N GLN A 185 -8.24 -27.40 15.95
CA GLN A 185 -9.12 -28.40 15.32
C GLN A 185 -10.59 -27.97 15.28
N GLU A 186 -10.80 -26.68 15.05
CA GLU A 186 -12.11 -26.06 14.93
C GLU A 186 -12.75 -26.44 13.59
N SER A 187 -14.07 -26.32 13.52
CA SER A 187 -14.79 -26.46 12.26
C SER A 187 -14.48 -25.30 11.32
N ALA A 188 -15.03 -25.31 10.10
CA ALA A 188 -14.77 -24.21 9.16
C ALA A 188 -15.45 -22.89 9.56
N ASP A 189 -16.53 -22.96 10.36
CA ASP A 189 -17.32 -21.80 10.79
C ASP A 189 -16.89 -21.25 12.17
N GLU A 190 -16.17 -22.06 12.97
CA GLU A 190 -15.66 -21.72 14.31
C GLU A 190 -14.23 -21.20 14.22
#